data_AF-A0A846HYP8-F1
#
_entry.id   AF-A0A846HYP8-F1
#
_cell.length_a   1.000
_cell.length_b   1.000
_cell.length_c   1.000
_cell.angle_alpha   90.00
_cell.angle_beta   90.00
_cell.angle_gamma   90.00
#
_symmetry.space_group_name_H-M   'P 1'
#
loop_
_entity.id
_entity.type
_entity.pdbx_description
1 polymer ?
#
loop_
_entity_poly.entity_id
_entity_poly.type
_entity_poly.pdbx_seq_one_letter_code
_entity_poly.pdbx_strand_id
1 'polypeptide(L)'
;MSDSLTQGYDASAALRLLIVEDSPADQRLIEEMLRGSAIATEAVNTLAAAEARLSKGELELVLLDLGLPDSQGLDGLARLLAVAPGIPIVVMTGQRDDELGFDALHLGAEDFLQKDWIADAALIKRTLRFAVERYRLRLRLQIAEREQEAMALGRIGGSAKVSISASAFGLKPLRESDPGLFNEIRDSYGEILGAAAERQVYQVQHPISDRLRKLADQLGFVRASPRDLIDLHSAALQILTHSVSPAHERLIINEGRITILELMGYLVSYYRRYYVGSMGIQARRA
;
A
#
# COMPACT_ATOMS: atom_id res chain seq x y z
N MET A 1 -33.45 -5.83 26.05
CA MET A 1 -33.01 -4.45 25.75
C MET A 1 -31.97 -4.08 26.80
N SER A 2 -30.82 -3.57 26.33
CA SER A 2 -29.60 -3.15 27.05
C SER A 2 -29.02 -4.21 27.99
N ASP A 3 -27.79 -4.70 27.83
CA ASP A 3 -26.55 -3.95 27.59
C ASP A 3 -25.46 -4.97 27.23
N SER A 4 -24.76 -4.81 26.11
CA SER A 4 -23.62 -5.67 25.74
C SER A 4 -22.57 -4.92 24.93
N LEU A 5 -22.40 -3.62 25.18
CA LEU A 5 -21.41 -2.77 24.50
C LEU A 5 -20.18 -2.40 25.36
N THR A 6 -19.83 -3.24 26.34
CA THR A 6 -18.64 -3.03 27.19
C THR A 6 -17.88 -4.32 27.42
N GLN A 7 -17.50 -5.01 26.33
CA GLN A 7 -16.44 -6.00 26.40
C GLN A 7 -15.10 -5.26 26.25
N GLY A 8 -14.32 -5.30 27.33
CA GLY A 8 -13.21 -4.38 27.62
C GLY A 8 -12.10 -4.35 26.58
N TYR A 9 -11.55 -3.14 26.40
CA TYR A 9 -10.20 -2.95 25.90
C TYR A 9 -9.24 -3.66 26.85
N ASP A 10 -8.52 -4.66 26.34
CA ASP A 10 -7.45 -5.33 27.06
C ASP A 10 -6.33 -4.31 27.34
N ALA A 11 -6.22 -3.85 28.59
CA ALA A 11 -5.24 -2.86 29.03
C ALA A 11 -3.84 -3.45 29.26
N SER A 12 -3.49 -4.56 28.60
CA SER A 12 -2.40 -5.44 29.07
C SER A 12 -1.20 -5.64 28.13
N ALA A 13 -1.13 -4.99 26.96
CA ALA A 13 0.10 -4.99 26.18
C ALA A 13 0.87 -3.68 26.41
N ALA A 14 2.01 -3.77 27.10
CA ALA A 14 2.90 -2.63 27.25
C ALA A 14 3.46 -2.25 25.87
N LEU A 15 3.26 -0.99 25.48
CA LEU A 15 3.73 -0.46 24.22
C LEU A 15 5.27 -0.48 24.18
N ARG A 16 5.87 -1.06 23.15
CA ARG A 16 7.33 -1.10 23.01
C ARG A 16 7.86 0.05 22.16
N LEU A 17 8.53 1.01 22.81
CA LEU A 17 9.11 2.20 22.22
C LEU A 17 10.62 2.01 21.98
N LEU A 18 11.09 2.33 20.78
CA LEU A 18 12.51 2.55 20.50
C LEU A 18 12.83 4.05 20.55
N ILE A 19 13.78 4.44 21.38
CA ILE A 19 14.34 5.80 21.46
C ILE A 19 15.62 5.82 20.63
N VAL A 20 15.70 6.72 19.66
CA VAL A 20 16.90 6.93 18.83
C VAL A 20 17.42 8.34 19.14
N GLU A 21 18.43 8.41 20.01
CA GLU A 21 18.94 9.66 20.59
C GLU A 21 20.41 9.41 20.98
N ASP A 22 21.35 10.28 20.61
CA ASP A 22 22.77 10.05 20.87
C ASP A 22 23.19 10.54 22.26
N SER A 23 22.44 11.46 22.85
CA SER A 23 22.63 12.01 24.19
C SER A 23 22.15 11.04 25.29
N PRO A 24 23.06 10.48 26.12
CA PRO A 24 22.65 9.60 27.23
C PRO A 24 21.87 10.35 28.32
N ALA A 25 22.00 11.67 28.38
CA ALA A 25 21.22 12.49 29.31
C ALA A 25 19.76 12.57 28.87
N ASP A 26 19.51 12.79 27.57
CA ASP A 26 18.16 12.92 27.02
C ASP A 26 17.44 11.57 26.99
N GLN A 27 18.15 10.48 26.65
CA GLN A 27 17.61 9.11 26.79
C GLN A 27 17.09 8.87 28.22
N ARG A 28 17.91 9.13 29.24
CA ARG A 28 17.53 8.95 30.65
C ARG A 28 16.37 9.85 31.06
N LEU A 29 16.33 11.08 30.56
CA LEU A 29 15.22 12.00 30.83
C LEU A 29 13.91 11.43 30.26
N ILE A 30 13.91 10.99 28.99
CA ILE A 30 12.73 10.39 28.35
C ILE A 30 12.28 9.15 29.13
N GLU A 31 13.20 8.26 29.51
CA GLU A 31 12.89 7.07 30.32
C GLU A 31 12.27 7.42 31.68
N GLU A 32 12.79 8.43 32.36
CA GLU A 32 12.23 8.92 33.62
C GLU A 32 10.82 9.48 33.43
N MET A 33 10.62 10.28 32.38
CA MET A 33 9.30 10.85 32.07
C MET A 33 8.29 9.76 31.73
N LEU A 34 8.70 8.67 31.09
CA LEU A 34 7.84 7.54 30.74
C LEU A 34 7.64 6.54 31.90
N ARG A 35 8.34 6.71 33.03
CA ARG A 35 8.18 5.85 34.22
C ARG A 35 6.72 5.83 34.69
N GLY A 36 6.28 4.64 35.13
CA GLY A 36 4.91 4.40 35.59
C GLY A 36 3.85 4.43 34.49
N SER A 37 4.26 4.50 33.22
CA SER A 37 3.37 4.30 32.08
C SER A 37 3.45 2.87 31.55
N ALA A 38 2.45 2.47 30.75
CA ALA A 38 2.47 1.18 30.04
C ALA A 38 3.33 1.24 28.76
N ILE A 39 4.45 1.96 28.78
CA ILE A 39 5.40 2.09 27.67
C ILE A 39 6.74 1.52 28.14
N ALA A 40 7.17 0.42 27.54
CA ALA A 40 8.49 -0.17 27.71
C ALA A 40 9.46 0.46 26.70
N THR A 41 10.63 0.88 27.15
CA THR A 41 11.60 1.60 26.33
C THR A 41 12.84 0.78 26.04
N GLU A 42 13.38 0.94 24.83
CA GLU A 42 14.71 0.52 24.43
C GLU A 42 15.39 1.72 23.77
N ALA A 43 16.67 1.95 24.02
CA ALA A 43 17.40 3.10 23.48
C ALA A 43 18.59 2.66 22.63
N VAL A 44 18.81 3.38 21.52
CA VAL A 44 19.96 3.27 20.64
C VAL A 44 20.49 4.66 20.32
N ASN A 45 21.78 4.77 20.03
CA ASN A 45 22.50 6.05 19.89
C ASN A 45 22.88 6.42 18.45
N THR A 46 22.51 5.59 17.48
CA THR A 46 22.80 5.80 16.06
C THR A 46 21.64 5.32 15.22
N LEU A 47 21.46 5.93 14.06
CA LEU A 47 20.44 5.51 13.11
C LEU A 47 20.70 4.10 12.59
N ALA A 48 21.96 3.75 12.33
CA ALA A 48 22.33 2.39 11.92
C ALA A 48 21.94 1.33 12.96
N ALA A 49 22.11 1.61 14.26
CA ALA A 49 21.66 0.71 15.32
C ALA A 49 20.13 0.62 15.38
N ALA A 50 19.42 1.73 15.13
CA ALA A 50 17.96 1.73 15.05
C ALA A 50 17.44 0.83 13.92
N GLU A 51 18.01 0.93 12.72
CA GLU A 51 17.66 0.07 11.58
C GLU A 51 17.87 -1.42 11.89
N ALA A 52 19.04 -1.76 12.44
CA ALA A 52 19.36 -3.13 12.83
C ALA A 52 18.48 -3.67 13.97
N ARG A 53 17.93 -2.78 14.80
CA ARG A 53 17.01 -3.16 15.87
C ARG A 53 15.59 -3.34 15.37
N LEU A 54 15.12 -2.44 14.50
CA LEU A 54 13.78 -2.49 13.91
C LEU A 54 13.58 -3.76 13.07
N SER A 55 14.62 -4.24 12.40
CA SER A 55 14.56 -5.49 11.63
C SER A 55 14.29 -6.74 12.48
N LYS A 56 14.48 -6.68 13.80
CA LYS A 56 14.19 -7.79 14.73
C LYS A 56 12.71 -7.86 15.14
N GLY A 57 11.91 -6.85 14.80
CA GLY A 57 10.50 -6.77 15.14
C GLY A 57 10.22 -6.41 16.60
N GLU A 58 8.96 -6.61 17.02
CA GLU A 58 8.43 -6.39 18.38
C GLU A 58 8.31 -4.93 18.86
N LEU A 59 8.79 -3.97 18.07
CA LEU A 59 8.64 -2.54 18.37
C LEU A 59 7.34 -2.01 17.77
N GLU A 60 6.70 -1.09 18.48
CA GLU A 60 5.39 -0.53 18.13
C GLU A 60 5.43 0.98 17.92
N LEU A 61 6.52 1.63 18.28
CA LEU A 61 6.72 3.07 18.13
C LEU A 61 8.21 3.39 18.09
N VAL A 62 8.58 4.42 17.32
CA VAL A 62 9.91 5.01 17.35
C VAL A 62 9.79 6.47 17.78
N LEU A 63 10.68 6.90 18.67
CA LEU A 63 10.94 8.30 18.98
C LEU A 63 12.33 8.64 18.44
N LEU A 64 12.37 9.45 17.38
CA LEU A 64 13.57 9.72 16.59
C LEU A 64 14.07 11.15 16.83
N ASP A 65 15.31 11.30 17.29
CA ASP A 65 16.02 12.57 17.17
C ASP A 65 16.49 12.83 15.73
N LEU A 66 16.37 14.07 15.26
CA LEU A 66 16.90 14.52 13.97
C LEU A 66 18.39 14.96 14.05
N GLY A 67 18.93 15.09 15.26
CA GLY A 67 20.29 15.56 15.54
C GLY A 67 21.37 14.47 15.63
N LEU A 68 21.13 13.28 15.07
CA LEU A 68 22.04 12.13 15.22
C LEU A 68 23.41 12.33 14.54
N PRO A 69 24.48 11.69 15.05
CA PRO A 69 25.83 11.83 14.48
C PRO A 69 25.98 11.18 13.09
N ASP A 70 25.16 10.18 12.76
CA ASP A 70 25.22 9.39 11.52
C ASP A 70 24.06 9.70 10.54
N SER A 71 23.30 10.76 10.79
CA SER A 71 22.20 11.22 9.94
C SER A 71 21.88 12.69 10.19
N GLN A 72 21.56 13.45 9.14
CA GLN A 72 21.21 14.87 9.29
C GLN A 72 19.74 15.12 8.98
N GLY A 73 19.03 15.75 9.92
CA GLY A 73 17.66 16.19 9.70
C GLY A 73 16.73 15.03 9.30
N LEU A 74 15.89 15.28 8.29
CA LEU A 74 14.82 14.38 7.87
C LEU A 74 15.30 13.11 7.13
N ASP A 75 16.58 13.02 6.76
CA ASP A 75 17.14 11.84 6.11
C ASP A 75 16.97 10.59 6.98
N GLY A 76 17.05 10.77 8.32
CA GLY A 76 16.87 9.68 9.27
C GLY A 76 15.45 9.17 9.30
N LEU A 77 14.48 10.09 9.25
CA LEU A 77 13.07 9.75 9.16
C LEU A 77 12.78 8.98 7.86
N ALA A 78 13.26 9.47 6.71
CA ALA A 78 13.08 8.81 5.42
C ALA A 78 13.58 7.35 5.43
N ARG A 79 14.78 7.14 6.00
CA ARG A 79 15.39 5.81 6.11
C ARG A 79 14.60 4.88 7.03
N LEU A 80 14.18 5.33 8.21
CA LEU A 80 13.41 4.49 9.13
C LEU A 80 12.02 4.16 8.57
N LEU A 81 11.36 5.10 7.88
CA LEU A 81 10.10 4.83 7.19
C LEU A 81 10.25 3.77 6.09
N ALA A 82 11.40 3.71 5.42
CA ALA A 82 11.68 2.70 4.41
C ALA A 82 11.96 1.31 5.02
N VAL A 83 12.69 1.26 6.15
CA VAL A 83 13.04 0.01 6.84
C VAL A 83 11.86 -0.57 7.62
N ALA A 84 11.03 0.28 8.22
CA ALA A 84 9.93 -0.12 9.09
C ALA A 84 8.62 0.63 8.77
N PRO A 85 8.03 0.45 7.57
CA PRO A 85 6.81 1.16 7.15
C PRO A 85 5.58 0.84 8.03
N GLY A 86 5.66 -0.26 8.78
CA GLY A 86 4.63 -0.74 9.71
C GLY A 86 4.67 -0.11 11.11
N ILE A 87 5.63 0.77 11.39
CA ILE A 87 5.86 1.31 12.74
C ILE A 87 5.69 2.83 12.71
N PRO A 88 4.82 3.41 13.56
CA PRO A 88 4.70 4.86 13.67
C PRO A 88 5.99 5.48 14.20
N ILE A 89 6.35 6.64 13.68
CA ILE A 89 7.55 7.40 14.08
C ILE A 89 7.11 8.78 14.57
N VAL A 90 7.50 9.13 15.79
CA VAL A 90 7.40 10.48 16.34
C VAL A 90 8.79 11.09 16.32
N VAL A 91 8.90 12.32 15.86
CA VAL A 91 10.17 13.01 15.70
C VAL A 91 10.43 13.98 16.85
N MET A 92 11.66 14.09 17.30
CA MET A 92 12.11 15.11 18.25
C MET A 92 12.88 16.20 17.50
N THR A 93 12.47 17.45 17.70
CA THR A 93 13.08 18.63 17.06
C THR A 93 13.72 19.57 18.08
N GLY A 94 14.73 20.32 17.63
CA GLY A 94 15.35 21.39 18.42
C GLY A 94 14.48 22.65 18.48
N GLN A 95 14.85 23.54 19.39
CA GLN A 95 14.13 24.79 19.72
C GLN A 95 14.04 25.81 18.57
N ARG A 96 14.78 25.62 17.46
CA ARG A 96 14.81 26.51 16.28
C ARG A 96 14.20 25.90 15.02
N ASP A 97 13.60 24.71 15.15
CA ASP A 97 13.35 23.81 14.03
C ASP A 97 11.85 23.50 13.85
N ASP A 98 10.97 24.46 14.16
CA ASP A 98 9.52 24.29 14.01
C ASP A 98 9.14 23.91 12.56
N GLU A 99 9.81 24.51 11.57
CA GLU A 99 9.64 24.16 10.16
C GLU A 99 10.01 22.70 9.88
N LEU A 100 11.08 22.18 10.49
CA LEU A 100 11.48 20.76 10.35
C LEU A 100 10.45 19.82 10.98
N GLY A 101 9.78 20.23 12.05
CA GLY A 101 8.68 19.47 12.64
C GLY A 101 7.51 19.30 11.67
N PHE A 102 7.12 20.37 10.98
CA PHE A 102 6.09 20.29 9.94
C PHE A 102 6.54 19.47 8.73
N ASP A 103 7.78 19.63 8.27
CA ASP A 103 8.31 18.85 7.16
C ASP A 103 8.38 17.35 7.49
N ALA A 104 8.68 16.99 8.74
CA ALA A 104 8.62 15.61 9.22
C ALA A 104 7.20 15.03 9.10
N LEU A 105 6.16 15.79 9.44
CA LEU A 105 4.77 15.36 9.26
C LEU A 105 4.44 15.10 7.79
N HIS A 106 4.88 15.99 6.88
CA HIS A 106 4.68 15.82 5.44
C HIS A 106 5.40 14.58 4.89
N LEU A 107 6.56 14.25 5.45
CA LEU A 107 7.34 13.07 5.06
C LEU A 107 6.75 11.75 5.61
N GLY A 108 5.89 11.83 6.62
CA GLY A 108 5.15 10.67 7.15
C GLY A 108 5.37 10.36 8.63
N ALA A 109 5.99 11.27 9.40
CA ALA A 109 5.96 11.17 10.85
C ALA A 109 4.51 11.29 11.37
N GLU A 110 4.20 10.57 12.45
CA GLU A 110 2.87 10.60 13.06
C GLU A 110 2.67 11.80 14.00
N ASP A 111 3.76 12.33 14.56
CA ASP A 111 3.78 13.56 15.35
C ASP A 111 5.21 14.09 15.48
N PHE A 112 5.37 15.30 16.04
CA PHE A 112 6.66 15.79 16.50
C PHE A 112 6.59 16.37 17.92
N LEU A 113 7.73 16.36 18.60
CA LEU A 113 7.92 16.91 19.94
C LEU A 113 9.15 17.82 19.94
N GLN A 114 8.99 19.06 20.41
CA GLN A 114 10.17 19.87 20.71
C GLN A 114 10.91 19.27 21.92
N LYS A 115 12.24 19.22 21.87
CA LYS A 115 13.06 18.65 22.95
C LYS A 115 12.80 19.31 24.31
N ASP A 116 12.49 20.61 24.36
CA ASP A 116 12.17 21.32 25.61
C ASP A 116 10.87 20.83 26.26
N TRP A 117 9.96 20.26 25.47
CA TRP A 117 8.67 19.75 25.94
C TRP A 117 8.77 18.34 26.53
N ILE A 118 9.92 17.67 26.37
CA ILE A 118 10.16 16.33 26.93
C ILE A 118 10.04 16.37 28.47
N ALA A 119 10.38 17.50 29.10
CA ALA A 119 10.25 17.67 30.55
C ALA A 119 8.80 17.59 31.08
N ASP A 120 7.79 17.69 30.21
CA ASP A 120 6.40 17.46 30.57
C ASP A 120 6.03 15.97 30.36
N ALA A 121 6.07 15.20 31.45
CA ALA A 121 5.73 13.79 31.46
C ALA A 121 4.31 13.48 30.95
N ALA A 122 3.34 14.38 31.17
CA ALA A 122 1.97 14.16 30.72
C ALA A 122 1.86 14.35 29.21
N LEU A 123 2.54 15.37 28.68
CA LEU A 123 2.58 15.66 27.25
C LEU A 123 3.23 14.53 26.46
N ILE A 124 4.45 14.09 26.81
CA ILE A 124 5.15 13.02 26.08
C ILE A 124 4.34 11.70 26.09
N LYS A 125 3.77 11.30 27.24
CA LYS A 125 2.93 10.10 27.36
C LYS A 125 1.70 10.18 26.45
N ARG A 126 1.09 11.36 26.37
CA ARG A 126 -0.09 11.60 25.55
C ARG A 126 0.25 11.56 24.06
N THR A 127 1.30 12.26 23.65
CA THR A 127 1.74 12.32 22.25
C THR A 127 2.08 10.93 21.71
N LEU A 128 2.91 10.17 22.44
CA LEU A 128 3.30 8.81 22.02
C LEU A 128 2.09 7.86 21.92
N ARG A 129 1.17 7.91 22.90
CA ARG A 129 -0.05 7.09 22.87
C ARG A 129 -0.96 7.47 21.72
N PHE A 130 -1.14 8.76 21.47
CA PHE A 130 -2.00 9.23 20.39
C PHE A 130 -1.41 8.94 19.01
N ALA A 131 -0.10 9.04 18.84
CA ALA A 131 0.56 8.64 17.60
C ALA A 131 0.25 7.18 17.25
N VAL A 132 0.35 6.28 18.23
CA VAL A 132 0.07 4.85 18.03
C VAL A 132 -1.41 4.59 17.77
N GLU A 133 -2.32 5.20 18.53
CA GLU A 133 -3.75 5.01 18.33
C GLU A 133 -4.21 5.57 16.98
N ARG A 134 -3.70 6.75 16.56
CA ARG A 134 -3.95 7.31 15.22
C ARG A 134 -3.44 6.38 14.12
N TYR A 135 -2.21 5.87 14.27
CA TYR A 135 -1.63 4.94 13.32
C TYR A 135 -2.47 3.65 13.20
N ARG A 136 -2.86 3.03 14.32
CA ARG A 136 -3.70 1.83 14.34
C ARG A 136 -5.07 2.08 13.75
N LEU A 137 -5.71 3.21 14.04
CA LEU A 137 -6.98 3.60 13.44
C LEU A 137 -6.85 3.76 11.92
N ARG A 138 -5.80 4.45 11.46
CA ARG A 138 -5.50 4.62 10.03
C ARG A 138 -5.30 3.27 9.34
N LEU A 139 -4.55 2.35 9.94
CA LEU A 139 -4.37 1.00 9.40
C LEU A 139 -5.68 0.21 9.36
N ARG A 140 -6.49 0.26 10.41
CA ARG A 140 -7.80 -0.42 10.44
C ARG A 140 -8.73 0.12 9.36
N LEU A 141 -8.75 1.42 9.14
CA LEU A 141 -9.52 2.04 8.06
C LEU A 141 -9.00 1.59 6.70
N GLN A 142 -7.69 1.59 6.48
CA GLN A 142 -7.10 1.10 5.22
C GLN A 142 -7.42 -0.37 4.96
N ILE A 143 -7.38 -1.22 5.99
CA ILE A 143 -7.77 -2.63 5.88
C ILE A 143 -9.25 -2.74 5.55
N ALA A 144 -10.12 -2.01 6.27
CA ALA A 144 -11.56 -2.01 6.03
C ALA A 144 -11.91 -1.49 4.62
N GLU A 145 -11.25 -0.44 4.15
CA GLU A 145 -11.37 0.09 2.79
C GLU A 145 -10.94 -0.96 1.77
N ARG A 146 -9.79 -1.61 1.97
CA ARG A 146 -9.32 -2.70 1.10
C ARG A 146 -10.29 -3.88 1.08
N GLU A 147 -10.83 -4.26 2.23
CA GLU A 147 -11.82 -5.33 2.33
C GLU A 147 -13.12 -4.92 1.61
N GLN A 148 -13.55 -3.67 1.77
CA GLN A 148 -14.74 -3.15 1.09
C GLN A 148 -14.53 -3.05 -0.42
N GLU A 149 -13.37 -2.59 -0.87
CA GLU A 149 -12.99 -2.57 -2.28
C GLU A 149 -12.90 -3.99 -2.85
N ALA A 150 -12.25 -4.92 -2.14
CA ALA A 150 -12.18 -6.33 -2.53
C ALA A 150 -13.56 -6.98 -2.56
N MET A 151 -14.46 -6.67 -1.61
CA MET A 151 -15.85 -7.13 -1.62
C MET A 151 -16.68 -6.46 -2.72
N ALA A 152 -16.43 -5.19 -3.03
CA ALA A 152 -17.10 -4.48 -4.13
C ALA A 152 -16.67 -5.05 -5.48
N LEU A 153 -15.37 -5.29 -5.68
CA LEU A 153 -14.82 -6.00 -6.83
C LEU A 153 -15.34 -7.44 -6.90
N GLY A 154 -15.39 -8.14 -5.77
CA GLY A 154 -15.98 -9.48 -5.66
C GLY A 154 -17.49 -9.50 -5.92
N ARG A 155 -18.22 -8.43 -5.63
CA ARG A 155 -19.65 -8.27 -5.97
C ARG A 155 -19.86 -7.87 -7.43
N ILE A 156 -18.94 -7.13 -8.04
CA ILE A 156 -18.93 -6.95 -9.50
C ILE A 156 -18.62 -8.30 -10.18
N GLY A 157 -17.69 -9.08 -9.62
CA GLY A 157 -17.32 -10.44 -10.04
C GLY A 157 -18.32 -11.54 -9.65
N GLY A 158 -19.22 -11.30 -8.69
CA GLY A 158 -20.15 -12.31 -8.12
C GLY A 158 -21.63 -11.97 -8.22
N SER A 159 -21.99 -10.71 -8.49
CA SER A 159 -23.38 -10.21 -8.56
C SER A 159 -23.72 -9.51 -9.88
N ALA A 160 -22.82 -9.47 -10.85
CA ALA A 160 -23.30 -9.54 -12.22
C ALA A 160 -23.77 -10.98 -12.44
N LYS A 161 -25.08 -11.24 -12.14
CA LYS A 161 -25.88 -12.15 -12.97
C LYS A 161 -25.33 -11.97 -14.37
N VAL A 162 -24.84 -13.05 -14.95
CA VAL A 162 -24.37 -13.15 -16.33
C VAL A 162 -24.96 -12.01 -17.12
N SER A 163 -24.14 -11.15 -17.77
CA SER A 163 -24.72 -10.24 -18.75
C SER A 163 -25.65 -11.12 -19.58
N ILE A 164 -26.94 -10.75 -19.64
CA ILE A 164 -27.97 -11.62 -20.22
C ILE A 164 -27.57 -12.02 -21.67
N SER A 165 -26.60 -11.32 -22.26
CA SER A 165 -25.90 -11.59 -23.51
C SER A 165 -24.76 -12.63 -23.52
N ALA A 166 -24.15 -13.11 -22.43
CA ALA A 166 -22.99 -14.03 -22.49
C ALA A 166 -23.37 -15.51 -22.26
N SER A 167 -24.13 -15.83 -21.20
CA SER A 167 -24.69 -17.19 -21.01
C SER A 167 -25.78 -17.50 -22.03
N ALA A 168 -26.44 -16.50 -22.63
CA ALA A 168 -27.35 -16.74 -23.75
C ALA A 168 -26.65 -17.31 -25.00
N PHE A 169 -25.32 -17.18 -25.09
CA PHE A 169 -24.50 -17.74 -26.19
C PHE A 169 -23.61 -18.91 -25.74
N GLY A 170 -23.80 -19.45 -24.53
CA GLY A 170 -23.10 -20.66 -24.07
C GLY A 170 -21.62 -20.49 -23.75
N LEU A 171 -21.12 -19.26 -23.62
CA LEU A 171 -19.72 -18.99 -23.28
C LEU A 171 -19.50 -19.07 -21.76
N LYS A 172 -18.48 -19.82 -21.34
CA LYS A 172 -18.02 -19.90 -19.94
C LYS A 172 -16.89 -18.87 -19.71
N PRO A 173 -16.72 -18.35 -18.49
CA PRO A 173 -15.58 -17.49 -18.15
C PRO A 173 -14.23 -18.11 -18.53
N LEU A 174 -13.23 -17.29 -18.88
CA LEU A 174 -11.91 -17.79 -19.30
C LEU A 174 -11.24 -18.63 -18.22
N ARG A 175 -11.36 -18.20 -16.96
CA ARG A 175 -10.84 -18.92 -15.80
C ARG A 175 -11.42 -20.33 -15.65
N GLU A 176 -12.65 -20.55 -16.08
CA GLU A 176 -13.34 -21.85 -15.99
C GLU A 176 -13.15 -22.68 -17.26
N SER A 177 -13.06 -22.04 -18.43
CA SER A 177 -12.94 -22.73 -19.71
C SER A 177 -11.50 -23.14 -20.02
N ASP A 178 -10.52 -22.32 -19.66
CA ASP A 178 -9.09 -22.60 -19.82
C ASP A 178 -8.27 -21.98 -18.68
N PRO A 179 -8.16 -22.69 -17.53
CA PRO A 179 -7.40 -22.21 -16.37
C PRO A 179 -5.90 -22.01 -16.66
N GLY A 180 -5.34 -22.80 -17.59
CA GLY A 180 -3.92 -22.73 -17.93
C GLY A 180 -3.60 -21.44 -18.67
N LEU A 181 -4.36 -21.15 -19.73
CA LEU A 181 -4.25 -19.90 -20.47
C LEU A 181 -4.58 -18.69 -19.59
N PHE A 182 -5.54 -18.80 -18.67
CA PHE A 182 -5.85 -17.75 -17.71
C PHE A 182 -4.62 -17.38 -16.86
N ASN A 183 -3.91 -18.39 -16.34
CA ASN A 183 -2.70 -18.15 -15.55
C ASN A 183 -1.57 -17.54 -16.39
N GLU A 184 -1.36 -18.02 -17.62
CA GLU A 184 -0.35 -17.47 -18.54
C GLU A 184 -0.60 -15.99 -18.86
N ILE A 185 -1.84 -15.65 -19.22
CA ILE A 185 -2.24 -14.27 -19.50
C ILE A 185 -2.11 -13.41 -18.23
N ARG A 186 -2.45 -13.95 -17.04
CA ARG A 186 -2.35 -13.23 -15.76
C ARG A 186 -0.90 -12.85 -15.50
N ASP A 187 0.01 -13.80 -15.65
CA ASP A 187 1.43 -13.59 -15.37
C ASP A 187 2.01 -12.58 -16.35
N SER A 188 1.70 -12.71 -17.65
CA SER A 188 2.12 -11.73 -18.66
C SER A 188 1.53 -10.33 -18.44
N TYR A 189 0.30 -10.22 -17.94
CA TYR A 189 -0.31 -8.93 -17.59
C TYR A 189 0.32 -8.33 -16.33
N GLY A 190 0.64 -9.16 -15.34
CA GLY A 190 1.33 -8.75 -14.12
C GLY A 190 2.70 -8.15 -14.41
N GLU A 191 3.49 -8.75 -15.31
CA GLU A 191 4.78 -8.19 -15.74
C GLU A 191 4.65 -6.80 -16.39
N ILE A 192 3.59 -6.58 -17.18
CA ILE A 192 3.35 -5.28 -17.82
C ILE A 192 3.00 -4.23 -16.77
N LEU A 193 2.17 -4.60 -15.81
CA LEU A 193 1.72 -3.71 -14.75
C LEU A 193 2.88 -3.33 -13.81
N GLY A 194 3.77 -4.28 -13.50
CA GLY A 194 5.03 -4.00 -12.81
C GLY A 194 5.92 -3.01 -13.58
N ALA A 195 6.15 -3.25 -14.87
CA ALA A 195 6.96 -2.37 -15.72
C ALA A 195 6.34 -0.97 -15.91
N ALA A 196 5.00 -0.87 -15.92
CA ALA A 196 4.29 0.40 -15.98
C ALA A 196 4.49 1.21 -14.70
N ALA A 197 4.43 0.57 -13.53
CA ALA A 197 4.71 1.22 -12.26
C ALA A 197 6.17 1.72 -12.16
N GLU A 198 7.15 0.95 -12.65
CA GLU A 198 8.57 1.34 -12.65
C GLU A 198 8.88 2.54 -13.57
N ARG A 199 8.13 2.71 -14.67
CA ARG A 199 8.30 3.82 -15.62
C ARG A 199 8.18 5.19 -14.95
N GLN A 200 7.35 5.29 -13.92
CA GLN A 200 7.11 6.53 -13.17
C GLN A 200 8.27 6.87 -12.22
N VAL A 201 9.12 5.90 -11.90
CA VAL A 201 10.29 6.06 -11.00
C VAL A 201 11.59 6.25 -11.79
N TYR A 202 11.75 5.65 -12.97
CA TYR A 202 13.04 5.62 -13.69
C TYR A 202 13.05 6.19 -15.13
N GLN A 203 11.95 6.78 -15.63
CA GLN A 203 11.85 7.37 -16.98
C GLN A 203 12.26 6.45 -18.16
N VAL A 204 12.24 5.12 -17.97
CA VAL A 204 12.57 4.15 -19.03
C VAL A 204 11.36 3.97 -19.97
N GLN A 205 11.57 4.12 -21.29
CA GLN A 205 10.52 3.85 -22.28
C GLN A 205 10.38 2.33 -22.51
N HIS A 206 9.47 1.68 -21.80
CA HIS A 206 9.03 0.33 -22.15
C HIS A 206 7.93 0.37 -23.22
N PRO A 207 7.91 -0.52 -24.22
CA PRO A 207 6.86 -0.60 -25.24
C PRO A 207 5.59 -1.27 -24.66
N ILE A 208 5.04 -0.69 -23.60
CA ILE A 208 3.89 -1.18 -22.84
C ILE A 208 2.69 -1.37 -23.77
N SER A 209 2.42 -0.38 -24.63
CA SER A 209 1.31 -0.42 -25.59
C SER A 209 1.39 -1.59 -26.58
N ASP A 210 2.59 -2.00 -27.01
CA ASP A 210 2.75 -3.16 -27.91
C ASP A 210 2.50 -4.48 -27.19
N ARG A 211 2.94 -4.58 -25.92
CA ARG A 211 2.67 -5.76 -25.08
C ARG A 211 1.18 -5.88 -24.76
N LEU A 212 0.52 -4.78 -24.41
CA LEU A 212 -0.93 -4.72 -24.18
C LEU A 212 -1.72 -5.07 -25.44
N ARG A 213 -1.26 -4.63 -26.62
CA ARG A 213 -1.89 -4.98 -27.90
C ARG A 213 -1.81 -6.49 -28.19
N LYS A 214 -0.65 -7.10 -27.96
CA LYS A 214 -0.47 -8.57 -28.12
C LYS A 214 -1.40 -9.35 -27.18
N LEU A 215 -1.49 -8.92 -25.91
CA LEU A 215 -2.42 -9.50 -24.94
C LEU A 215 -3.88 -9.34 -25.39
N ALA A 216 -4.25 -8.16 -25.89
CA ALA A 216 -5.60 -7.93 -26.40
C ALA A 216 -5.93 -8.82 -27.61
N ASP A 217 -4.96 -9.10 -28.48
CA ASP A 217 -5.15 -10.01 -29.61
C ASP A 217 -5.35 -11.47 -29.14
N GLN A 218 -4.59 -11.93 -28.13
CA GLN A 218 -4.78 -13.25 -27.50
C GLN A 218 -6.15 -13.37 -26.83
N LEU A 219 -6.53 -12.37 -26.04
CA LEU A 219 -7.83 -12.29 -25.36
C LEU A 219 -8.98 -12.23 -26.37
N GLY A 220 -8.82 -11.47 -27.44
CA GLY A 220 -9.80 -11.38 -28.52
C GLY A 220 -9.98 -12.70 -29.28
N PHE A 221 -8.89 -13.45 -29.50
CA PHE A 221 -8.94 -14.77 -30.15
C PHE A 221 -9.80 -15.77 -29.37
N VAL A 222 -9.66 -15.79 -28.04
CA VAL A 222 -10.46 -16.65 -27.15
C VAL A 222 -11.82 -16.06 -26.79
N ARG A 223 -12.20 -14.93 -27.40
CA ARG A 223 -13.46 -14.22 -27.15
C ARG A 223 -13.64 -13.80 -25.70
N ALA A 224 -12.55 -13.42 -25.03
CA ALA A 224 -12.58 -12.92 -23.66
C ALA A 224 -13.48 -11.69 -23.55
N SER A 225 -14.34 -11.69 -22.55
CA SER A 225 -15.24 -10.60 -22.24
C SER A 225 -14.53 -9.51 -21.44
N PRO A 226 -15.09 -8.28 -21.38
CA PRO A 226 -14.63 -7.24 -20.46
C PRO A 226 -14.52 -7.69 -19.00
N ARG A 227 -15.29 -8.71 -18.59
CA ARG A 227 -15.24 -9.29 -17.25
C ARG A 227 -13.99 -10.14 -17.04
N ASP A 228 -13.60 -10.93 -18.04
CA ASP A 228 -12.37 -11.72 -17.98
C ASP A 228 -11.14 -10.81 -17.78
N LEU A 229 -11.19 -9.58 -18.32
CA LEU A 229 -10.14 -8.57 -18.12
C LEU A 229 -10.10 -8.05 -16.68
N ILE A 230 -11.27 -7.83 -16.05
CA ILE A 230 -11.36 -7.41 -14.64
C ILE A 230 -10.87 -8.53 -13.71
N ASP A 231 -11.22 -9.78 -14.02
CA ASP A 231 -10.79 -10.96 -13.25
C ASP A 231 -9.28 -11.19 -13.38
N LEU A 232 -8.72 -10.94 -14.56
CA LEU A 232 -7.28 -10.96 -14.83
C LEU A 232 -6.55 -9.88 -14.03
N HIS A 233 -7.07 -8.65 -14.09
CA HIS A 233 -6.51 -7.48 -13.42
C HIS A 233 -6.47 -7.66 -11.89
N SER A 234 -7.58 -8.11 -11.32
CA SER A 234 -7.69 -8.35 -9.89
C SER A 234 -6.72 -9.44 -9.42
N ALA A 235 -6.59 -10.53 -10.19
CA ALA A 235 -5.66 -11.61 -9.88
C ALA A 235 -4.19 -11.18 -9.97
N ALA A 236 -3.84 -10.35 -10.95
CA ALA A 236 -2.48 -9.82 -11.07
C ALA A 236 -2.12 -8.86 -9.93
N LEU A 237 -3.03 -7.96 -9.56
CA LEU A 237 -2.82 -7.03 -8.43
C LEU A 237 -2.58 -7.80 -7.12
N GLN A 238 -3.38 -8.83 -6.82
CA GLN A 238 -3.22 -9.64 -5.60
C GLN A 238 -1.82 -10.25 -5.46
N ILE A 239 -1.19 -10.66 -6.58
CA ILE A 239 0.16 -11.22 -6.56
C ILE A 239 1.21 -10.12 -6.40
N LEU A 240 1.10 -9.05 -7.18
CA LEU A 240 2.08 -7.96 -7.19
C LEU A 240 2.11 -7.17 -5.89
N THR A 241 0.99 -7.11 -5.16
CA THR A 241 0.90 -6.34 -3.91
C THR A 241 1.19 -7.17 -2.66
N HIS A 242 1.38 -8.50 -2.78
CA HIS A 242 1.44 -9.40 -1.63
C HIS A 242 2.64 -9.18 -0.69
N SER A 243 3.66 -8.41 -1.08
CA SER A 243 4.88 -8.19 -0.27
C SER A 243 5.64 -6.92 -0.67
N VAL A 244 4.93 -5.83 -0.98
CA VAL A 244 5.55 -4.55 -1.41
C VAL A 244 5.26 -3.43 -0.40
N SER A 245 6.08 -2.38 -0.39
CA SER A 245 5.87 -1.26 0.52
C SER A 245 4.58 -0.48 0.17
N PRO A 246 3.91 0.18 1.14
CA PRO A 246 2.66 0.91 0.89
C PRO A 246 2.75 2.01 -0.17
N ALA A 247 3.95 2.54 -0.43
CA ALA A 247 4.19 3.50 -1.52
C ALA A 247 4.19 2.81 -2.89
N HIS A 248 4.91 1.69 -3.04
CA HIS A 248 4.92 0.90 -4.27
C HIS A 248 3.55 0.28 -4.56
N GLU A 249 2.83 -0.16 -3.53
CA GLU A 249 1.48 -0.69 -3.67
C GLU A 249 0.53 0.35 -4.28
N ARG A 250 0.55 1.59 -3.78
CA ARG A 250 -0.27 2.68 -4.32
C ARG A 250 0.08 3.02 -5.77
N LEU A 251 1.36 2.95 -6.11
CA LEU A 251 1.83 3.15 -7.48
C LEU A 251 1.30 2.07 -8.44
N ILE A 252 1.44 0.79 -8.04
CA ILE A 252 0.92 -0.37 -8.77
C ILE A 252 -0.60 -0.28 -8.95
N ILE A 253 -1.34 0.11 -7.91
CA ILE A 253 -2.81 0.24 -7.97
C ILE A 253 -3.22 1.39 -8.91
N ASN A 254 -2.60 2.56 -8.79
CA ASN A 254 -2.93 3.71 -9.62
C ASN A 254 -2.64 3.43 -11.09
N GLU A 255 -1.47 2.86 -11.38
CA GLU A 255 -1.07 2.56 -12.75
C GLU A 255 -1.86 1.38 -13.33
N GLY A 256 -2.27 0.45 -12.48
CA GLY A 256 -3.17 -0.62 -12.85
C GLY A 256 -4.49 -0.14 -13.45
N ARG A 257 -5.06 0.96 -12.94
CA ARG A 257 -6.31 1.55 -13.46
C ARG A 257 -6.15 2.09 -14.89
N ILE A 258 -5.02 2.70 -15.20
CA ILE A 258 -4.74 3.23 -16.55
C ILE A 258 -4.46 2.05 -17.50
N THR A 259 -3.66 1.09 -17.05
CA THR A 259 -3.25 -0.09 -17.82
C THR A 259 -4.44 -0.96 -18.22
N ILE A 260 -5.42 -1.18 -17.32
CA ILE A 260 -6.61 -1.97 -17.64
C ILE A 260 -7.53 -1.25 -18.64
N LEU A 261 -7.66 0.08 -18.54
CA LEU A 261 -8.44 0.86 -19.50
C LEU A 261 -7.81 0.84 -20.91
N GLU A 262 -6.49 0.89 -21.00
CA GLU A 262 -5.79 0.79 -22.28
C GLU A 262 -5.96 -0.61 -22.90
N LEU A 263 -5.83 -1.68 -22.09
CA LEU A 263 -6.08 -3.05 -22.54
C LEU A 263 -7.51 -3.25 -23.05
N MET A 264 -8.51 -2.70 -22.34
CA MET A 264 -9.91 -2.73 -22.77
C MET A 264 -10.09 -1.99 -24.11
N GLY A 265 -9.45 -0.84 -24.28
CA GLY A 265 -9.45 -0.09 -25.54
C GLY A 265 -8.90 -0.89 -26.72
N TYR A 266 -7.81 -1.63 -26.53
CA TYR A 266 -7.26 -2.52 -27.56
C TYR A 266 -8.18 -3.71 -27.86
N LEU A 267 -8.78 -4.31 -26.84
CA LEU A 267 -9.71 -5.42 -27.03
C LEU A 267 -10.98 -4.99 -27.79
N VAL A 268 -11.53 -3.83 -27.46
CA VAL A 268 -12.64 -3.23 -28.21
C VAL A 268 -12.24 -3.00 -29.67
N SER A 269 -11.01 -2.52 -29.90
CA SER A 269 -10.48 -2.31 -31.26
C SER A 269 -10.26 -3.62 -32.02
N TYR A 270 -9.90 -4.71 -31.34
CA TYR A 270 -9.84 -6.06 -31.91
C TYR A 270 -11.24 -6.50 -32.38
N TYR A 271 -12.24 -6.44 -31.50
CA TYR A 271 -13.61 -6.83 -31.86
C TYR A 271 -14.19 -5.96 -32.97
N ARG A 272 -13.96 -4.64 -32.96
CA ARG A 272 -14.41 -3.76 -34.03
C ARG A 272 -13.83 -4.19 -35.39
N ARG A 273 -12.54 -4.54 -35.46
CA ARG A 273 -11.92 -5.05 -36.70
C ARG A 273 -12.50 -6.38 -37.14
N TYR A 274 -12.76 -7.30 -36.20
CA TYR A 274 -13.30 -8.62 -36.49
C TYR A 274 -14.77 -8.59 -36.97
N TYR A 275 -15.62 -7.78 -36.33
CA TYR A 275 -17.04 -7.64 -36.68
C TYR A 275 -17.29 -6.76 -37.92
N VAL A 276 -16.51 -5.68 -38.12
CA VAL A 276 -16.59 -4.88 -39.35
C VAL A 276 -16.01 -5.64 -40.55
N GLY A 277 -14.95 -6.43 -40.35
CA GLY A 277 -14.37 -7.28 -41.39
C GLY A 277 -15.28 -8.42 -41.86
N SER A 278 -16.09 -8.99 -40.96
CA SER A 278 -17.07 -10.05 -41.29
C SER A 278 -18.33 -9.52 -41.99
N MET A 279 -18.77 -8.29 -41.71
CA MET A 279 -19.83 -7.63 -42.50
C MET A 279 -19.38 -7.26 -43.92
N GLY A 280 -18.11 -6.89 -44.12
CA GLY A 280 -17.57 -6.57 -45.45
C GLY A 280 -17.45 -7.76 -46.40
N ILE A 281 -17.33 -8.99 -45.87
CA ILE A 281 -17.26 -10.22 -46.68
C ILE A 281 -18.65 -10.70 -47.11
N GLN A 282 -19.68 -10.48 -46.29
CA GLN A 282 -21.07 -10.81 -46.65
C GLN A 282 -21.68 -9.83 -47.67
N ALA A 283 -21.30 -8.56 -47.63
CA ALA A 283 -21.77 -7.55 -48.60
C ALA A 283 -21.14 -7.67 -50.02
N ARG A 284 -20.15 -8.55 -50.22
CA ARG A 284 -19.55 -8.84 -51.55
C ARG A 284 -20.01 -10.16 -52.16
N ARG A 285 -20.95 -10.87 -51.51
CA ARG A 285 -21.50 -12.15 -51.97
C ARG A 285 -23.03 -12.14 -52.13
N ALA A 286 -23.66 -10.97 -52.03
CA ALA A 286 -25.04 -10.72 -52.45
C ALA A 286 -25.00 -9.78 -53.65
#